data_AF-A0AAJ6JJH1-F1
#
_entry.id   AF-A0AAJ6JJH1-F1
#
_cell.length_a   1.000
_cell.length_b   1.000
_cell.length_c   1.000
_cell.angle_alpha   90.00
_cell.angle_beta   90.00
_cell.angle_gamma   90.00
#
_symmetry.space_group_name_H-M   'P 1'
#
loop_
_entity.id
_entity.type
_entity.pdbx_description
1 polymer ?
#
loop_
_entity_poly.entity_id
_entity_poly.type
_entity_poly.pdbx_seq_one_letter_code
_entity_poly.pdbx_strand_id
1 'polypeptide(L)'
;MKRGRVGDAPQHATAGYAARSATLVAIWMMSKTTKELKKQARKAEVAAKATADEIVTKELKALASAFRAQAKVIKQNKKKKTSPA
;
A
#
# COMPACT_ATOMS: atom_id res chain seq x y z
N MET A 1 60.20 6.35 -10.51
CA MET A 1 58.79 6.56 -10.93
C MET A 1 57.96 5.32 -10.60
N LYS A 2 57.24 5.29 -9.47
CA LYS A 2 56.24 4.24 -9.17
C LYS A 2 54.86 4.89 -9.18
N ARG A 3 54.08 4.63 -10.24
CA ARG A 3 52.68 5.05 -10.33
C ARG A 3 51.87 4.20 -9.36
N GLY A 4 51.46 4.79 -8.24
CA GLY A 4 50.54 4.18 -7.29
C GLY A 4 49.21 3.89 -7.97
N ARG A 5 48.75 2.65 -7.82
CA ARG A 5 47.42 2.20 -8.23
C ARG A 5 46.38 3.07 -7.55
N VAL A 6 45.49 3.64 -8.36
CA VAL A 6 44.27 4.33 -7.93
C VAL A 6 43.53 3.39 -6.99
N GLY A 7 43.41 3.81 -5.72
CA GLY A 7 42.74 3.06 -4.69
C GLY A 7 41.28 2.86 -5.07
N ASP A 8 40.86 1.59 -5.01
CA ASP A 8 39.48 1.16 -5.10
C ASP A 8 38.57 2.01 -4.21
N ALA A 9 37.62 2.69 -4.83
CA ALA A 9 36.50 3.28 -4.12
C ALA A 9 35.66 2.16 -3.48
N PRO A 10 35.29 2.24 -2.20
CA PRO A 10 34.51 1.20 -1.56
C PRO A 10 33.10 1.16 -2.16
N GLN A 11 32.82 0.14 -2.96
CA GLN A 11 31.50 -0.14 -3.56
C GLN A 11 30.46 -0.67 -2.55
N HIS A 12 30.68 -0.52 -1.25
CA HIS A 12 29.83 -1.09 -0.20
C HIS A 12 28.89 -0.05 0.42
N ALA A 13 28.08 0.68 -0.36
CA ALA A 13 27.06 1.56 0.25
C ALA A 13 25.83 1.92 -0.61
N THR A 14 25.70 1.45 -1.86
CA THR A 14 24.55 1.84 -2.72
C THR A 14 23.36 0.90 -2.59
N ALA A 15 23.60 -0.40 -2.35
CA ALA A 15 22.53 -1.40 -2.27
C ALA A 15 21.60 -1.22 -1.05
N GLY A 16 22.13 -0.81 0.10
CA GLY A 16 21.36 -0.66 1.35
C GLY A 16 20.38 0.51 1.34
N TYR A 17 20.76 1.64 0.72
CA TYR A 17 19.90 2.83 0.61
C TYR A 17 18.75 2.62 -0.39
N ALA A 18 19.02 1.97 -1.53
CA ALA A 18 18.00 1.66 -2.53
C ALA A 18 16.93 0.69 -2.00
N ALA A 19 17.31 -0.32 -1.22
CA ALA A 19 16.37 -1.26 -0.61
C ALA A 19 15.50 -0.61 0.47
N ARG A 20 16.08 0.28 1.30
CA ARG A 20 15.34 1.04 2.33
C ARG A 20 14.39 2.07 1.71
N SER A 21 14.80 2.78 0.66
CA SER A 21 13.96 3.76 -0.03
C SER A 21 12.78 3.09 -0.75
N ALA A 22 13.02 1.97 -1.45
CA ALA A 22 11.96 1.18 -2.09
C ALA A 22 10.91 0.66 -1.09
N THR A 23 11.35 0.21 0.10
CA THR A 23 10.46 -0.27 1.16
C THR A 23 9.55 0.85 1.68
N LEU A 24 10.09 2.05 1.91
CA LEU A 24 9.30 3.21 2.36
C LEU A 24 8.27 3.64 1.30
N VAL A 25 8.66 3.65 0.02
CA VAL A 25 7.76 3.97 -1.10
C VAL A 25 6.61 2.95 -1.18
N ALA A 26 6.90 1.65 -1.04
CA ALA A 26 5.88 0.61 -1.03
C ALA A 26 4.90 0.75 0.16
N ILE A 27 5.39 1.03 1.36
CA ILE A 27 4.59 1.29 2.57
C ILE A 27 3.67 2.51 2.38
N TRP A 28 4.18 3.57 1.74
CA TRP A 28 3.41 4.77 1.43
C TRP A 28 2.33 4.50 0.38
N MET A 29 2.67 3.79 -0.71
CA MET A 29 1.70 3.37 -1.73
C MET A 29 0.59 2.49 -1.15
N MET A 30 0.93 1.50 -0.31
CA MET A 30 -0.05 0.66 0.41
C MET A 30 -0.97 1.49 1.33
N SER A 31 -0.46 2.57 1.90
CA SER A 31 -1.26 3.47 2.75
C SER A 31 -2.24 4.31 1.90
N LYS A 32 -1.80 4.79 0.72
CA LYS A 32 -2.66 5.50 -0.22
C LYS A 32 -3.78 4.62 -0.77
N THR A 33 -3.46 3.42 -1.22
CA THR A 33 -4.46 2.45 -1.72
C THR A 33 -5.49 2.09 -0.65
N THR A 34 -5.04 1.87 0.60
CA THR A 34 -5.96 1.64 1.74
C THR A 34 -6.95 2.80 1.94
N LYS A 35 -6.50 4.05 1.79
CA LYS A 35 -7.37 5.23 1.91
C LYS A 35 -8.39 5.29 0.78
N GLU A 36 -7.97 5.00 -0.45
CA GLU A 36 -8.87 5.03 -1.61
C GLU A 36 -9.95 3.93 -1.52
N LEU A 37 -9.59 2.72 -1.09
CA LEU A 37 -10.55 1.63 -0.87
C LEU A 37 -11.60 2.01 0.19
N LYS A 38 -11.20 2.68 1.27
CA LYS A 38 -12.16 3.20 2.26
C LYS A 38 -13.07 4.28 1.69
N LYS A 39 -12.56 5.12 0.78
CA LYS A 39 -13.35 6.15 0.09
C LYS A 39 -14.36 5.52 -0.86
N GLN A 40 -13.95 4.50 -1.62
CA GLN A 40 -14.85 3.72 -2.48
C GLN A 40 -15.93 3.00 -1.67
N ALA A 41 -15.58 2.41 -0.53
CA ALA A 41 -16.57 1.82 0.38
C ALA A 41 -17.61 2.85 0.84
N ARG A 42 -17.17 4.06 1.25
CA ARG A 42 -18.09 5.13 1.65
C ARG A 42 -18.97 5.59 0.49
N LYS A 43 -18.43 5.71 -0.72
CA LYS A 43 -19.21 6.05 -1.92
C LYS A 43 -20.30 5.01 -2.21
N ALA A 44 -19.96 3.73 -2.12
CA ALA A 44 -20.92 2.64 -2.27
C ALA A 44 -22.02 2.68 -1.19
N GLU A 45 -21.67 2.96 0.07
CA GLU A 45 -22.66 3.15 1.14
C GLU A 45 -23.58 4.35 0.93
N VAL A 46 -23.04 5.46 0.42
CA VAL A 46 -23.83 6.66 0.10
C VAL A 46 -24.77 6.37 -1.07
N ALA A 47 -24.29 5.70 -2.12
CA ALA A 47 -25.11 5.26 -3.24
C ALA A 47 -26.23 4.32 -2.77
N ALA A 48 -25.92 3.35 -1.90
CA ALA A 48 -26.90 2.43 -1.33
C ALA A 48 -28.00 3.12 -0.49
N LYS A 49 -27.72 4.32 0.05
CA LYS A 49 -28.73 5.12 0.78
C LYS A 49 -29.60 5.96 -0.16
N ALA A 50 -29.07 6.31 -1.33
CA ALA A 50 -29.77 7.12 -2.32
C ALA A 50 -30.66 6.27 -3.25
N THR A 51 -30.42 4.96 -3.32
CA THR A 51 -31.17 4.03 -4.18
C THR A 51 -32.41 3.50 -3.46
N ALA A 52 -33.57 3.55 -4.13
CA ALA A 52 -34.83 2.98 -3.65
C ALA A 52 -34.97 1.47 -3.94
N ASP A 53 -34.23 0.95 -4.91
CA ASP A 53 -34.21 -0.47 -5.27
C ASP A 53 -33.44 -1.29 -4.20
N GLU A 54 -34.11 -2.29 -3.64
CA GLU A 54 -33.55 -3.14 -2.60
C GLU A 54 -32.42 -4.07 -3.09
N ILE A 55 -32.48 -4.53 -4.33
CA ILE A 55 -31.46 -5.41 -4.94
C ILE A 55 -30.18 -4.59 -5.12
N VAL A 56 -30.28 -3.44 -5.76
CA VAL A 56 -29.14 -2.55 -5.99
C VAL A 56 -28.56 -2.09 -4.65
N THR A 57 -29.40 -1.79 -3.66
CA THR A 57 -28.97 -1.47 -2.30
C THR A 57 -28.16 -2.58 -1.64
N LYS A 58 -28.60 -3.84 -1.78
CA LYS A 58 -27.88 -5.02 -1.24
C LYS A 58 -26.53 -5.20 -1.92
N GLU A 59 -26.47 -5.07 -3.25
CA GLU A 59 -25.22 -5.18 -4.01
C GLU A 59 -24.22 -4.08 -3.63
N LEU A 60 -24.67 -2.83 -3.51
CA LEU A 60 -23.80 -1.71 -3.11
C LEU A 60 -23.28 -1.88 -1.68
N LYS A 61 -24.08 -2.42 -0.76
CA LYS A 61 -23.64 -2.79 0.59
C LYS A 61 -22.60 -3.93 0.57
N ALA A 62 -22.78 -4.93 -0.30
CA ALA A 62 -21.82 -6.00 -0.50
C ALA A 62 -20.48 -5.46 -1.05
N LEU A 63 -20.53 -4.57 -2.04
CA LEU A 63 -19.34 -3.88 -2.59
C LEU A 63 -18.63 -3.04 -1.53
N ALA A 64 -19.36 -2.28 -0.72
CA ALA A 64 -18.77 -1.54 0.39
C ALA A 64 -18.02 -2.45 1.38
N SER A 65 -18.60 -3.61 1.67
CA SER A 65 -18.00 -4.62 2.55
C SER A 65 -16.74 -5.23 1.91
N ALA A 66 -16.77 -5.53 0.62
CA ALA A 66 -15.63 -6.04 -0.13
C ALA A 66 -14.45 -5.06 -0.12
N PHE A 67 -14.69 -3.76 -0.37
CA PHE A 67 -13.65 -2.74 -0.30
C PHE A 67 -13.05 -2.60 1.10
N ARG A 68 -13.86 -2.71 2.16
CA ARG A 68 -13.35 -2.75 3.55
C ARG A 68 -12.49 -3.97 3.83
N ALA A 69 -12.89 -5.14 3.32
CA ALA A 69 -12.13 -6.37 3.46
C ALA A 69 -10.75 -6.25 2.77
N GLN A 70 -10.71 -5.75 1.53
CA GLN A 70 -9.46 -5.50 0.81
C GLN A 70 -8.55 -4.51 1.56
N ALA A 71 -9.11 -3.41 2.08
CA ALA A 71 -8.36 -2.45 2.88
C ALA A 71 -7.77 -3.08 4.15
N LYS A 72 -8.48 -4.02 4.78
CA LYS A 72 -8.00 -4.76 5.97
C LYS A 72 -6.82 -5.67 5.64
N VAL A 73 -6.90 -6.41 4.52
CA VAL A 73 -5.81 -7.29 4.06
C VAL A 73 -4.55 -6.48 3.75
N ILE A 74 -4.67 -5.35 3.04
CA ILE A 74 -3.51 -4.48 2.74
C ILE A 74 -2.89 -3.95 4.04
N LYS A 75 -3.70 -3.52 5.01
CA LYS A 75 -3.21 -3.05 6.32
C LYS A 75 -2.45 -4.16 7.07
N GLN A 76 -2.93 -5.40 7.03
CA GLN A 76 -2.26 -6.55 7.64
C GLN A 76 -0.94 -6.86 6.93
N ASN A 77 -0.94 -6.86 5.60
CA ASN A 77 0.27 -7.09 4.81
C ASN A 77 1.33 -6.01 5.03
N LYS A 78 0.90 -4.75 5.18
CA LYS A 78 1.79 -3.64 5.58
C LYS A 78 2.44 -3.92 6.94
N LYS A 79 1.65 -4.31 7.96
CA LYS A 79 2.17 -4.63 9.31
C LYS A 79 3.21 -5.75 9.27
N LYS A 80 2.94 -6.82 8.53
CA LYS A 80 3.88 -7.94 8.35
C LYS A 80 5.20 -7.50 7.71
N LYS A 81 5.15 -6.59 6.73
CA LYS A 81 6.35 -6.06 6.07
C LYS A 81 7.16 -5.07 6.92
N THR A 82 6.54 -4.47 7.94
CA THR A 82 7.20 -3.49 8.82
C THR A 82 7.62 -4.04 10.18
N SER A 83 7.20 -5.26 10.53
CA SER A 83 7.63 -5.92 11.77
C SER A 83 8.82 -6.82 11.43
N PRO A 84 10.07 -6.42 11.75
CA PRO A 84 11.18 -7.35 11.69
C PRO A 84 10.95 -8.42 12.75
N ALA A 85 11.17 -9.69 12.39
CA ALA A 85 11.46 -10.72 13.37
C ALA A 85 12.87 -10.51 13.92
#